data_AF-A0AAP1P2G0-F1
#
_entry.id   AF-A0AAP1P2G0-F1
#
_cell.length_a   1.000
_cell.length_b   1.000
_cell.length_c   1.000
_cell.angle_alpha   90.00
_cell.angle_beta   90.00
_cell.angle_gamma   90.00
#
_symmetry.space_group_name_H-M   'P 1'
#
loop_
_entity.id
_entity.type
_entity.pdbx_description
1 polymer ?
#
loop_
_entity_poly.entity_id
_entity_poly.type
_entity_poly.pdbx_seq_one_letter_code
_entity_poly.pdbx_strand_id
1 'polypeptide(L)'
;MMDVTFNSTFAVTLQHELHQPVLSLPLSLQIGDLTRLTTDDPAQLAIMSHSTDATVVKQALVTLKSQVEQGGVLRVWWSTMPDDWLGYDWLCQQLADTDAQLRQVMVPLSQVITRPGLALQTLSDLSEVLPADIAHYLQLAQDVSKDEQRAHSYEWQALVVENAPLRVNLNGHLVSVPADFYDSLLERQIQPGRPIVQIIGEMLIRYSLGLPDWWYRARLQHILSTRG
;
A
#
# COMPACT_ATOMS: atom_id res chain seq x y z
N MET A 1 18.95 8.14 8.71
CA MET A 1 17.48 8.08 8.61
C MET A 1 17.14 7.13 7.49
N MET A 2 16.32 6.12 7.73
CA MET A 2 15.94 5.11 6.74
C MET A 2 14.58 5.49 6.13
N ASP A 3 14.45 5.46 4.81
CA ASP A 3 13.17 5.65 4.14
C ASP A 3 12.43 4.31 4.04
N VAL A 4 11.11 4.33 4.24
CA VAL A 4 10.23 3.15 4.17
C VAL A 4 9.08 3.45 3.21
N THR A 5 8.71 2.50 2.36
CA THR A 5 7.52 2.57 1.51
C THR A 5 6.92 1.18 1.30
N PHE A 6 5.63 1.11 1.01
CA PHE A 6 4.91 -0.13 0.73
C PHE A 6 4.75 -0.39 -0.77
N ASN A 7 5.27 0.50 -1.62
CA ASN A 7 5.25 0.38 -3.07
C ASN A 7 6.66 0.13 -3.62
N SER A 8 6.89 -1.07 -4.17
CA SER A 8 8.21 -1.49 -4.69
C SER A 8 8.73 -0.62 -5.84
N THR A 9 7.86 -0.20 -6.75
CA THR A 9 8.27 0.67 -7.86
C THR A 9 8.70 2.04 -7.35
N PHE A 10 7.94 2.59 -6.40
CA PHE A 10 8.28 3.85 -5.76
C PHE A 10 9.56 3.78 -4.93
N ALA A 11 9.84 2.63 -4.29
CA ALA A 11 11.10 2.42 -3.57
C ALA A 11 12.33 2.58 -4.49
N VAL A 12 12.25 2.10 -5.74
CA VAL A 12 13.32 2.28 -6.73
C VAL A 12 13.48 3.76 -7.09
N THR A 13 12.38 4.48 -7.31
CA THR A 13 12.40 5.93 -7.55
C THR A 13 13.06 6.69 -6.38
N LEU A 14 12.65 6.39 -5.15
CA LEU A 14 13.24 7.00 -3.96
C LEU A 14 14.73 6.68 -3.82
N GLN A 15 15.14 5.43 -4.04
CA GLN A 15 16.54 5.03 -3.93
C GLN A 15 17.41 5.75 -4.97
N HIS A 16 16.89 5.90 -6.19
CA HIS A 16 17.55 6.64 -7.25
C HIS A 16 17.76 8.11 -6.87
N GLU A 17 16.71 8.79 -6.42
CA GLU A 17 16.75 10.23 -6.15
C GLU A 17 17.43 10.62 -4.84
N LEU A 18 17.23 9.83 -3.78
CA LEU A 18 17.80 10.13 -2.47
C LEU A 18 19.23 9.63 -2.31
N HIS A 19 19.72 8.83 -3.25
CA HIS A 19 21.05 8.20 -3.22
C HIS A 19 21.35 7.46 -1.91
N GLN A 20 20.31 6.86 -1.31
CA GLN A 20 20.40 6.10 -0.07
C GLN A 20 19.50 4.86 -0.12
N PRO A 21 19.77 3.84 0.71
CA PRO A 21 18.90 2.66 0.80
C PRO A 21 17.47 3.05 1.20
N VAL A 22 16.50 2.43 0.55
CA VAL A 22 15.07 2.55 0.85
C VAL A 22 14.55 1.16 1.17
N LEU A 23 13.80 1.07 2.26
CA LEU A 23 13.17 -0.15 2.68
C LEU A 23 11.83 -0.32 1.96
N SER A 24 11.78 -1.25 1.01
CA SER A 24 10.55 -1.63 0.32
C SER A 24 9.85 -2.76 1.07
N LEU A 25 8.58 -2.56 1.42
CA LEU A 25 7.73 -3.52 2.12
C LEU A 25 6.38 -3.68 1.40
N PRO A 26 6.33 -4.36 0.24
CA PRO A 26 5.07 -4.61 -0.48
C PRO A 26 4.23 -5.69 0.21
N LEU A 27 3.58 -5.33 1.32
CA LEU A 27 2.91 -6.28 2.20
C LEU A 27 1.52 -6.73 1.69
N SER A 28 0.93 -5.99 0.72
CA SER A 28 -0.38 -6.29 0.13
C SER A 28 -1.51 -6.44 1.18
N LEU A 29 -1.44 -5.66 2.25
CA LEU A 29 -2.35 -5.71 3.41
C LEU A 29 -3.79 -5.36 3.07
N GLN A 30 -4.03 -4.74 1.91
CA GLN A 30 -5.39 -4.54 1.42
C GLN A 30 -6.17 -5.87 1.29
N ILE A 31 -5.50 -6.99 1.01
CA ILE A 31 -6.14 -8.28 0.69
C ILE A 31 -5.76 -9.36 1.70
N GLY A 32 -6.72 -10.20 2.08
CA GLY A 32 -6.50 -11.46 2.80
C GLY A 32 -6.34 -11.34 4.32
N ASP A 33 -5.74 -12.36 4.93
CA ASP A 33 -5.56 -12.44 6.39
C ASP A 33 -4.40 -11.54 6.86
N LEU A 34 -4.65 -10.60 7.78
CA LEU A 34 -3.63 -9.71 8.33
C LEU A 34 -2.72 -10.40 9.36
N THR A 35 -3.16 -11.51 9.95
CA THR A 35 -2.36 -12.27 10.92
C THR A 35 -1.18 -12.96 10.27
N ARG A 36 -1.16 -13.08 8.93
CA ARG A 36 -0.04 -13.67 8.17
C ARG A 36 1.33 -13.08 8.50
N LEU A 37 1.38 -11.80 8.87
CA LEU A 37 2.63 -11.10 9.23
C LEU A 37 3.20 -11.55 10.58
N THR A 38 2.43 -12.28 11.39
CA THR A 38 2.86 -12.83 12.67
C THR A 38 3.38 -14.27 12.55
N THR A 39 3.27 -14.87 11.37
CA THR A 39 3.64 -16.27 11.13
C THR A 39 4.96 -16.37 10.37
N ASP A 40 5.73 -17.41 10.66
CA ASP A 40 6.92 -17.77 9.87
C ASP A 40 6.56 -18.60 8.61
N ASP A 41 5.28 -18.77 8.29
CA ASP A 41 4.81 -19.64 7.21
C ASP A 41 5.11 -19.04 5.81
N PRO A 42 5.99 -19.67 5.01
CA PRO A 42 6.35 -19.19 3.68
C PRO A 42 5.17 -19.08 2.72
N ALA A 43 4.11 -19.88 2.86
CA ALA A 43 2.94 -19.84 1.98
C ALA A 43 2.05 -18.62 2.26
N GLN A 44 1.96 -18.20 3.53
CA GLN A 44 1.24 -16.98 3.91
C GLN A 44 2.05 -15.73 3.56
N LEU A 45 3.38 -15.83 3.63
CA LEU A 45 4.29 -14.81 3.10
C LEU A 45 4.26 -14.73 1.56
N ALA A 46 3.89 -15.80 0.84
CA ALA A 46 3.80 -15.80 -0.62
C ALA A 46 2.60 -15.02 -1.18
N ILE A 47 1.57 -14.74 -0.38
CA ILE A 47 0.50 -13.79 -0.76
C ILE A 47 1.08 -12.37 -0.92
N MET A 48 2.18 -12.06 -0.21
CA MET A 48 2.95 -10.81 -0.35
C MET A 48 3.74 -10.76 -1.67
N SER A 49 3.87 -11.89 -2.37
CA SER A 49 4.93 -12.10 -3.37
C SER A 49 4.46 -12.25 -4.81
N HIS A 50 3.20 -11.97 -5.15
CA HIS A 50 2.76 -12.08 -6.55
C HIS A 50 3.58 -11.19 -7.51
N SER A 51 4.27 -10.16 -6.99
CA SER A 51 5.23 -9.32 -7.74
C SER A 51 6.65 -9.26 -7.18
N THR A 52 6.88 -9.58 -5.89
CA THR A 52 8.19 -9.40 -5.22
C THR A 52 8.63 -10.66 -4.49
N ASP A 53 9.88 -11.11 -4.65
CA ASP A 53 10.43 -12.30 -3.98
C ASP A 53 10.23 -12.23 -2.44
N ALA A 54 9.56 -13.22 -1.87
CA ALA A 54 9.29 -13.30 -0.43
C ALA A 54 10.56 -13.24 0.43
N THR A 55 11.70 -13.69 -0.11
CA THR A 55 13.01 -13.60 0.54
C THR A 55 13.46 -12.14 0.71
N VAL A 56 13.22 -11.30 -0.30
CA VAL A 56 13.55 -9.87 -0.27
C VAL A 56 12.69 -9.16 0.78
N VAL A 57 11.40 -9.46 0.84
CA VAL A 57 10.50 -8.85 1.83
C VAL A 57 10.86 -9.30 3.25
N LYS A 58 11.18 -10.59 3.45
CA LYS A 58 11.66 -11.10 4.73
C LYS A 58 12.95 -10.40 5.19
N GLN A 59 13.90 -10.20 4.28
CA GLN A 59 15.13 -9.48 4.59
C GLN A 59 14.85 -8.01 4.96
N ALA A 60 13.93 -7.36 4.25
CA ALA A 60 13.49 -6.00 4.57
C ALA A 60 12.86 -5.91 5.97
N LEU A 61 11.99 -6.88 6.34
CA LEU A 61 11.41 -6.95 7.69
C LEU A 61 12.48 -7.12 8.78
N VAL A 62 13.51 -7.95 8.54
CA VAL A 62 14.66 -8.10 9.46
C VAL A 62 15.42 -6.77 9.61
N THR A 63 15.66 -6.08 8.49
CA THR A 63 16.32 -4.77 8.50
C THR A 63 15.49 -3.74 9.26
N LEU A 64 14.17 -3.71 9.07
CA LEU A 64 13.26 -2.85 9.83
C LEU A 64 13.42 -3.08 11.32
N LYS A 65 13.28 -4.34 11.75
CA LYS A 65 13.37 -4.72 13.17
C LYS A 65 14.69 -4.26 13.79
N SER A 66 15.80 -4.47 13.09
CA SER A 66 17.12 -4.00 13.55
C SER A 66 17.20 -2.47 13.69
N GLN A 67 16.64 -1.70 12.75
CA GLN A 67 16.60 -0.24 12.84
C GLN A 67 15.75 0.23 14.02
N VAL A 68 14.63 -0.45 14.28
CA VAL A 68 13.72 -0.15 15.39
C VAL A 68 14.35 -0.43 16.74
N GLU A 69 14.99 -1.60 16.91
CA GLU A 69 15.69 -1.98 18.14
C GLU A 69 16.83 -1.03 18.50
N GLN A 70 17.43 -0.37 17.51
CA GLN A 70 18.49 0.61 17.69
C GLN A 70 17.97 2.04 17.98
N GLY A 71 16.65 2.23 18.09
CA GLY A 71 16.06 3.56 18.25
C GLY A 71 16.26 4.46 17.03
N GLY A 72 16.33 3.86 15.84
CA GLY A 72 16.60 4.58 14.59
C GLY A 72 15.54 5.61 14.22
N VAL A 73 15.89 6.50 13.29
CA VAL A 73 14.98 7.48 12.70
C VAL A 73 14.50 6.96 11.35
N LEU A 74 13.19 6.75 11.22
CA LEU A 74 12.52 6.29 10.00
C LEU A 74 11.75 7.43 9.35
N ARG A 75 11.67 7.43 8.02
CA ARG A 75 10.73 8.27 7.26
C ARG A 75 9.87 7.38 6.37
N VAL A 76 8.59 7.29 6.68
CA VAL A 76 7.62 6.53 5.89
C VAL A 76 6.98 7.39 4.82
N TRP A 77 6.95 6.88 3.59
CA TRP A 77 6.23 7.48 2.49
C TRP A 77 4.98 6.67 2.21
N TRP A 78 3.84 7.34 2.17
CA TRP A 78 2.55 6.68 2.03
C TRP A 78 1.54 7.61 1.34
N SER A 79 0.40 7.07 0.94
CA SER A 79 -0.68 7.80 0.30
C SER A 79 -2.02 7.32 0.85
N THR A 80 -3.12 7.93 0.38
CA THR A 80 -4.48 7.46 0.70
C THR A 80 -4.85 6.15 0.00
N MET A 81 -3.95 5.53 -0.76
CA MET A 81 -4.15 4.18 -1.27
C MET A 81 -4.27 3.19 -0.11
N PRO A 82 -5.22 2.23 -0.15
CA PRO A 82 -5.47 1.36 1.00
C PRO A 82 -4.24 0.59 1.45
N ASP A 83 -3.43 0.09 0.52
CA ASP A 83 -2.23 -0.69 0.87
C ASP A 83 -1.16 0.15 1.58
N ASP A 84 -0.93 1.39 1.12
CA ASP A 84 0.01 2.32 1.73
C ASP A 84 -0.45 2.73 3.13
N TRP A 85 -1.74 3.02 3.30
CA TRP A 85 -2.31 3.41 4.59
C TRP A 85 -2.27 2.24 5.59
N LEU A 86 -2.68 1.03 5.17
CA LEU A 86 -2.57 -0.16 6.01
C LEU A 86 -1.12 -0.44 6.41
N GLY A 87 -0.17 -0.22 5.50
CA GLY A 87 1.25 -0.29 5.79
C GLY A 87 1.68 0.74 6.85
N TYR A 88 1.21 1.98 6.73
CA TYR A 88 1.49 3.04 7.70
C TYR A 88 0.95 2.70 9.10
N ASP A 89 -0.29 2.24 9.20
CA ASP A 89 -0.91 1.83 10.47
C ASP A 89 -0.16 0.64 11.08
N TRP A 90 0.18 -0.36 10.24
CA TRP A 90 1.00 -1.50 10.65
C TRP A 90 2.38 -1.08 11.16
N LEU A 91 3.05 -0.14 10.48
CA LEU A 91 4.34 0.37 10.90
C LEU A 91 4.22 1.10 12.24
N CYS A 92 3.19 1.92 12.43
CA CYS A 92 2.92 2.56 13.72
C CYS A 92 2.74 1.55 14.85
N GLN A 93 2.05 0.42 14.60
CA GLN A 93 1.97 -0.69 15.55
C GLN A 93 3.34 -1.29 15.88
N GLN A 94 4.25 -1.43 14.90
CA GLN A 94 5.61 -1.94 15.16
C GLN A 94 6.44 -0.99 16.02
N LEU A 95 6.14 0.31 16.00
CA LEU A 95 6.91 1.34 16.68
C LEU A 95 6.31 1.80 18.01
N ALA A 96 5.06 1.42 18.32
CA ALA A 96 4.25 1.98 19.41
C ALA A 96 4.94 1.95 20.78
N ASP A 97 5.68 0.88 21.08
CA ASP A 97 6.37 0.65 22.35
C ASP A 97 7.91 0.69 22.21
N THR A 98 8.41 1.49 21.26
CA THR A 98 9.85 1.59 20.95
C THR A 98 10.33 3.03 21.04
N ASP A 99 11.65 3.22 21.16
CA ASP A 99 12.28 4.55 21.15
C ASP A 99 12.55 5.08 19.72
N ALA A 100 12.23 4.30 18.69
CA ALA A 100 12.40 4.70 17.30
C ALA A 100 11.54 5.94 16.98
N GLN A 101 12.11 6.83 16.17
CA GLN A 101 11.45 8.05 15.72
C GLN A 101 10.87 7.84 14.34
N LEU A 102 9.66 8.35 14.10
CA LEU A 102 8.99 8.26 12.82
C LEU A 102 8.71 9.65 12.27
N ARG A 103 9.09 9.86 11.02
CA ARG A 103 8.62 10.96 10.17
C ARG A 103 7.74 10.38 9.09
N GLN A 104 6.79 11.14 8.60
CA GLN A 104 5.92 10.75 7.49
C GLN A 104 6.00 11.75 6.35
N VAL A 105 5.84 11.24 5.13
CA VAL A 105 5.52 12.01 3.93
C VAL A 105 4.25 11.39 3.33
N MET A 106 3.11 12.04 3.55
CA MET A 106 1.86 11.66 2.91
C MET A 106 1.78 12.33 1.54
N VAL A 107 1.92 11.56 0.47
CA VAL A 107 1.87 12.06 -0.91
C VAL A 107 0.40 12.22 -1.33
N PRO A 108 -0.04 13.43 -1.70
CA PRO A 108 -1.39 13.63 -2.20
C PRO A 108 -1.56 12.98 -3.59
N LEU A 109 -2.55 12.10 -3.73
CA LEU A 109 -2.87 11.49 -5.02
C LEU A 109 -3.60 12.43 -5.96
N SER A 110 -4.15 13.54 -5.46
CA SER A 110 -4.73 14.59 -6.28
C SER A 110 -4.31 15.96 -5.77
N GLN A 111 -3.73 16.76 -6.66
CA GLN A 111 -3.25 18.09 -6.31
C GLN A 111 -3.23 19.03 -7.51
N VAL A 112 -3.34 20.32 -7.24
CA VAL A 112 -3.15 21.36 -8.26
C VAL A 112 -1.65 21.61 -8.43
N ILE A 113 -1.15 21.41 -9.64
CA ILE A 113 0.24 21.73 -10.01
C ILE A 113 0.26 22.97 -10.89
N THR A 114 1.33 23.76 -10.79
CA THR A 114 1.55 24.96 -11.62
C THR A 114 2.76 24.84 -12.54
N ARG A 115 3.48 23.72 -12.50
CA ARG A 115 4.66 23.43 -13.33
C ARG A 115 4.53 22.01 -13.88
N PRO A 116 4.74 21.78 -15.19
CA PRO A 116 5.11 22.76 -16.23
C PRO A 116 3.96 23.69 -16.66
N GLY A 117 2.74 23.48 -16.18
CA GLY A 117 1.58 24.35 -16.40
C GLY A 117 0.50 24.08 -15.36
N LEU A 118 -0.56 24.89 -15.35
CA LEU A 118 -1.69 24.70 -14.43
C LEU A 118 -2.46 23.44 -14.81
N ALA A 119 -2.49 22.46 -13.92
CA ALA A 119 -3.26 21.22 -14.10
C ALA A 119 -3.70 20.65 -12.75
N LEU A 120 -4.76 19.85 -12.78
CA LEU A 120 -5.07 18.92 -11.69
C LEU A 120 -4.31 17.62 -11.98
N GLN A 121 -3.25 17.36 -11.23
CA GLN A 121 -2.53 16.10 -11.27
C GLN A 121 -3.33 15.06 -10.48
N THR A 122 -3.47 13.86 -11.04
CA THR A 122 -4.00 12.69 -10.34
C THR A 122 -3.03 11.55 -10.54
N LEU A 123 -2.64 10.90 -9.44
CA LEU A 123 -1.80 9.72 -9.42
C LEU A 123 -2.66 8.51 -9.07
N SER A 124 -2.48 7.40 -9.79
CA SER A 124 -3.16 6.14 -9.44
C SER A 124 -2.62 5.55 -8.14
N ASP A 125 -1.31 5.63 -7.94
CA ASP A 125 -0.58 5.24 -6.74
C ASP A 125 0.84 5.86 -6.75
N LEU A 126 1.65 5.57 -5.75
CA LEU A 126 3.01 6.13 -5.61
C LEU A 126 3.99 5.74 -6.74
N SER A 127 3.71 4.70 -7.51
CA SER A 127 4.57 4.29 -8.64
C SER A 127 4.59 5.30 -9.79
N GLU A 128 3.59 6.18 -9.87
CA GLU A 128 3.51 7.25 -10.86
C GLU A 128 4.26 8.53 -10.42
N VAL A 129 4.80 8.57 -9.20
CA VAL A 129 5.60 9.70 -8.74
C VAL A 129 6.90 9.78 -9.54
N LEU A 130 7.12 10.93 -10.16
CA LEU A 130 8.33 11.17 -10.93
C LEU A 130 9.52 11.47 -10.00
N PRO A 131 10.75 11.06 -10.40
CA PRO A 131 11.94 11.33 -9.61
C PRO A 131 12.13 12.84 -9.29
N ALA A 132 11.86 13.71 -10.28
CA ALA A 132 11.95 15.17 -10.12
C ALA A 132 10.98 15.76 -9.06
N ASP A 133 9.91 15.05 -8.70
CA ASP A 133 8.89 15.53 -7.76
C ASP A 133 9.24 15.16 -6.30
N ILE A 134 10.21 14.27 -6.06
CA ILE A 134 10.61 13.83 -4.72
C ILE A 134 11.01 15.01 -3.82
N ALA A 135 11.77 15.97 -4.36
CA ALA A 135 12.19 17.15 -3.61
C ALA A 135 11.02 18.06 -3.21
N HIS A 136 9.92 18.03 -3.96
CA HIS A 136 8.70 18.74 -3.60
C HIS A 136 7.98 18.04 -2.45
N TYR A 137 7.74 16.73 -2.55
CA TYR A 137 7.06 15.96 -1.52
C TYR A 137 7.84 15.87 -0.20
N LEU A 138 9.17 15.90 -0.25
CA LEU A 138 10.01 16.00 0.96
C LEU A 138 9.68 17.21 1.85
N GLN A 139 9.14 18.28 1.27
CA GLN A 139 8.74 19.47 2.03
C GLN A 139 7.48 19.23 2.86
N LEU A 140 6.73 18.17 2.57
CA LEU A 140 5.57 17.71 3.34
C LEU A 140 5.98 16.83 4.53
N ALA A 141 7.27 16.57 4.73
CA ALA A 141 7.75 15.68 5.78
C ALA A 141 7.43 16.22 7.18
N GLN A 142 6.70 15.44 7.97
CA GLN A 142 6.27 15.79 9.33
C GLN A 142 6.73 14.74 10.33
N ASP A 143 6.99 15.15 11.57
CA ASP A 143 7.27 14.21 12.67
C ASP A 143 5.96 13.58 13.13
N VAL A 144 5.97 12.27 13.38
CA VAL A 144 4.81 11.53 13.90
C VAL A 144 4.98 11.37 15.40
N SER A 145 4.10 12.00 16.16
CA SER A 145 4.16 11.95 17.63
C SER A 145 3.93 10.53 18.16
N LYS A 146 4.33 10.25 19.40
CA LYS A 146 4.05 8.94 20.03
C LYS A 146 2.56 8.68 20.24
N ASP A 147 1.77 9.72 20.47
CA ASP A 147 0.32 9.59 20.61
C ASP A 147 -0.35 9.31 19.26
N GLU A 148 0.12 9.92 18.17
CA GLU A 148 -0.32 9.63 16.81
C GLU A 148 0.04 8.18 16.41
N GLN A 149 1.28 7.73 16.67
CA GLN A 149 1.68 6.33 16.46
C GLN A 149 0.76 5.35 17.21
N ARG A 150 0.41 5.65 18.46
CA ARG A 150 -0.51 4.81 19.25
C ARG A 150 -1.94 4.82 18.70
N ALA A 151 -2.44 5.97 18.24
CA ALA A 151 -3.76 6.05 17.64
C ALA A 151 -3.85 5.16 16.39
N HIS A 152 -2.88 5.27 15.48
CA HIS A 152 -2.80 4.42 14.28
C HIS A 152 -2.59 2.94 14.62
N SER A 153 -1.85 2.63 15.69
CA SER A 153 -1.72 1.27 16.21
C SER A 153 -3.06 0.68 16.65
N TYR A 154 -3.96 1.46 17.26
CA TYR A 154 -5.30 0.99 17.62
C TYR A 154 -6.18 0.73 16.40
N GLU A 155 -6.11 1.58 15.37
CA GLU A 155 -6.81 1.36 14.10
C GLU A 155 -6.33 0.05 13.43
N TRP A 156 -5.01 -0.17 13.38
CA TRP A 156 -4.45 -1.43 12.92
C TRP A 156 -4.99 -2.64 13.70
N GLN A 157 -5.00 -2.59 15.04
CA GLN A 157 -5.50 -3.68 15.87
C GLN A 157 -6.98 -3.98 15.60
N ALA A 158 -7.81 -2.96 15.42
CA ALA A 158 -9.21 -3.13 15.06
C ALA A 158 -9.38 -3.87 13.73
N LEU A 159 -8.62 -3.49 12.69
CA LEU A 159 -8.63 -4.15 11.38
C LEU A 159 -8.14 -5.60 11.43
N VAL A 160 -7.18 -5.90 12.32
CA VAL A 160 -6.72 -7.27 12.58
C VAL A 160 -7.80 -8.10 13.28
N VAL A 161 -8.56 -7.52 14.21
CA VAL A 161 -9.69 -8.20 14.87
C VAL A 161 -10.82 -8.50 13.88
N GLU A 162 -11.16 -7.55 13.01
CA GLU A 162 -12.19 -7.72 11.98
C GLU A 162 -11.79 -8.77 10.93
N ASN A 163 -10.50 -8.80 10.59
CA ASN A 163 -9.86 -9.70 9.65
C ASN A 163 -10.62 -10.01 8.33
N ALA A 164 -11.35 -9.05 7.77
CA ALA A 164 -12.10 -9.25 6.53
C ALA A 164 -11.19 -9.61 5.34
N PRO A 165 -11.70 -10.23 4.26
CA PRO A 165 -10.87 -10.61 3.11
C PRO A 165 -10.34 -9.42 2.29
N LEU A 166 -10.93 -8.22 2.45
CA LEU A 166 -10.54 -7.01 1.74
C LEU A 166 -10.67 -5.79 2.66
N ARG A 167 -9.77 -4.82 2.53
CA ARG A 167 -9.91 -3.48 3.09
C ARG A 167 -9.96 -2.44 1.99
N VAL A 168 -10.69 -1.36 2.22
CA VAL A 168 -10.84 -0.27 1.25
C VAL A 168 -10.80 1.06 1.98
N ASN A 169 -10.34 2.10 1.30
CA ASN A 169 -10.50 3.47 1.78
C ASN A 169 -11.85 4.00 1.27
N LEU A 170 -12.80 4.21 2.18
CA LEU A 170 -14.09 4.82 1.88
C LEU A 170 -14.19 6.15 2.62
N ASN A 171 -14.18 7.24 1.85
CA ASN A 171 -14.28 8.62 2.36
C ASN A 171 -13.24 8.97 3.44
N GLY A 172 -12.01 8.45 3.33
CA GLY A 172 -10.95 8.71 4.30
C GLY A 172 -10.98 7.78 5.52
N HIS A 173 -11.61 6.62 5.39
CA HIS A 173 -11.65 5.60 6.42
C HIS A 173 -11.27 4.23 5.85
N LEU A 174 -10.36 3.53 6.51
CA LEU A 174 -10.10 2.12 6.22
C LEU A 174 -11.27 1.28 6.73
N VAL A 175 -11.90 0.53 5.82
CA VAL A 175 -13.08 -0.28 6.11
C VAL A 175 -12.83 -1.72 5.67
N SER A 176 -13.05 -2.65 6.59
CA SER A 176 -13.12 -4.09 6.32
C SER A 176 -14.38 -4.43 5.52
N VAL A 177 -14.21 -5.05 4.37
CA VAL A 177 -15.31 -5.40 3.45
C VAL A 177 -15.19 -6.85 2.94
N PRO A 178 -16.32 -7.45 2.52
CA PRO A 178 -16.31 -8.75 1.85
C PRO A 178 -15.48 -8.76 0.56
N ALA A 179 -15.07 -9.95 0.12
CA ALA A 179 -14.21 -10.12 -1.06
C ALA A 179 -14.88 -9.70 -2.37
N ASP A 180 -16.21 -9.68 -2.40
CA ASP A 180 -17.06 -9.33 -3.53
C ASP A 180 -17.47 -7.84 -3.55
N PHE A 181 -16.91 -7.01 -2.67
CA PHE A 181 -17.27 -5.59 -2.55
C PHE A 181 -17.28 -4.83 -3.89
N TYR A 182 -16.30 -5.07 -4.76
CA TYR A 182 -16.22 -4.46 -6.09
C TYR A 182 -16.83 -5.31 -7.22
N ASP A 183 -17.43 -6.47 -6.94
CA ASP A 183 -17.96 -7.35 -8.00
C ASP A 183 -19.00 -6.65 -8.85
N SER A 184 -19.91 -5.88 -8.25
CA SER A 184 -20.92 -5.11 -9.00
C SER A 184 -20.31 -4.10 -9.99
N LEU A 185 -19.09 -3.62 -9.73
CA LEU A 185 -18.34 -2.75 -10.63
C LEU A 185 -17.70 -3.55 -11.78
N LEU A 186 -17.12 -4.70 -11.46
CA LEU A 186 -16.52 -5.63 -12.43
C LEU A 186 -17.56 -6.20 -13.39
N GLU A 187 -18.72 -6.59 -12.86
CA GLU A 187 -19.84 -7.15 -13.61
C GLU A 187 -20.33 -6.22 -14.73
N ARG A 188 -20.32 -4.90 -14.49
CA ARG A 188 -20.70 -3.89 -15.49
C ARG A 188 -19.71 -3.82 -16.65
N GLN A 189 -18.48 -4.30 -16.48
CA GLN A 189 -17.47 -4.33 -17.53
C GLN A 189 -17.53 -5.60 -18.39
N ILE A 190 -18.19 -6.65 -17.92
CA ILE A 190 -18.31 -7.93 -18.63
C ILE A 190 -19.26 -7.78 -19.81
N GLN A 191 -18.76 -8.07 -21.02
CA GLN A 191 -19.53 -8.03 -22.26
C GLN A 191 -19.23 -9.29 -23.11
N PRO A 192 -20.20 -9.81 -23.90
CA PRO A 192 -19.97 -10.94 -24.77
C PRO A 192 -18.76 -10.73 -25.70
N GLY A 193 -17.86 -11.72 -25.76
CA GLY A 193 -16.66 -11.68 -26.61
C GLY A 193 -15.52 -10.78 -26.11
N ARG A 194 -15.68 -10.09 -24.97
CA ARG A 194 -14.65 -9.22 -24.41
C ARG A 194 -13.61 -10.00 -23.58
N PRO A 195 -12.30 -9.88 -23.87
CA PRO A 195 -11.27 -10.57 -23.09
C PRO A 195 -11.13 -10.05 -21.66
N ILE A 196 -10.88 -10.94 -20.69
CA ILE A 196 -10.60 -10.59 -19.28
C ILE A 196 -9.46 -9.57 -19.16
N VAL A 197 -8.38 -9.73 -19.93
CA VAL A 197 -7.22 -8.82 -19.88
C VAL A 197 -7.58 -7.38 -20.23
N GLN A 198 -8.53 -7.18 -21.17
CA GLN A 198 -8.98 -5.84 -21.53
C GLN A 198 -9.80 -5.22 -20.40
N ILE A 199 -10.66 -6.00 -19.75
CA ILE A 199 -11.43 -5.55 -18.59
C ILE A 199 -10.48 -5.12 -17.47
N ILE A 200 -9.47 -5.95 -17.14
CA ILE A 200 -8.50 -5.62 -16.10
C ILE A 200 -7.74 -4.33 -16.44
N GLY A 201 -7.24 -4.19 -17.67
CA GLY A 201 -6.53 -2.99 -18.09
C GLY A 201 -7.35 -1.71 -17.93
N GLU A 202 -8.64 -1.75 -18.29
CA GLU A 202 -9.54 -0.61 -18.10
C GLU A 202 -9.87 -0.35 -16.63
N MET A 203 -10.01 -1.40 -15.82
CA MET A 203 -10.24 -1.27 -14.38
C MET A 203 -9.08 -0.54 -13.69
N LEU A 204 -7.85 -0.92 -14.03
CA LEU A 204 -6.62 -0.32 -13.50
C LEU A 204 -6.51 1.16 -13.88
N ILE A 205 -6.78 1.50 -15.15
CA ILE A 205 -6.66 2.88 -15.65
C ILE A 205 -7.77 3.79 -15.13
N ARG A 206 -9.00 3.27 -14.98
CA ARG A 206 -10.18 4.11 -14.69
C ARG A 206 -10.44 4.32 -13.20
N TYR A 207 -10.22 3.30 -12.38
CA TYR A 207 -10.71 3.30 -10.99
C TYR A 207 -9.60 3.31 -9.95
N SER A 208 -8.36 2.99 -10.31
CA SER A 208 -7.19 3.01 -9.42
C SER A 208 -7.50 2.45 -8.03
N LEU A 209 -8.04 1.23 -7.95
CA LEU A 209 -8.51 0.63 -6.67
C LEU A 209 -7.36 0.15 -5.75
N GLY A 210 -6.11 0.23 -6.21
CA GLY A 210 -4.93 -0.27 -5.48
C GLY A 210 -4.75 -1.78 -5.50
N LEU A 211 -5.60 -2.48 -6.25
CA LEU A 211 -5.62 -3.94 -6.31
C LEU A 211 -4.73 -4.45 -7.46
N PRO A 212 -4.01 -5.57 -7.28
CA PRO A 212 -3.14 -6.16 -8.30
C PRO A 212 -3.93 -6.93 -9.38
N ASP A 213 -3.35 -7.13 -10.58
CA ASP A 213 -3.98 -7.84 -11.72
C ASP A 213 -4.56 -9.20 -11.32
N TRP A 214 -3.82 -9.97 -10.52
CA TRP A 214 -4.24 -11.31 -10.10
C TRP A 214 -5.54 -11.28 -9.30
N TRP A 215 -5.79 -10.23 -8.50
CA TRP A 215 -7.01 -10.08 -7.72
C TRP A 215 -8.21 -9.89 -8.65
N TYR A 216 -8.08 -8.98 -9.62
CA TYR A 216 -9.13 -8.75 -10.63
C TYR A 216 -9.40 -10.02 -11.44
N ARG A 217 -8.36 -10.71 -11.86
CA ARG A 217 -8.47 -11.97 -12.61
C ARG A 217 -9.23 -13.03 -11.82
N ALA A 218 -8.89 -13.21 -10.54
CA ALA A 218 -9.55 -14.17 -9.66
C ALA A 218 -11.04 -13.83 -9.47
N ARG A 219 -11.38 -12.55 -9.22
CA ARG A 219 -12.78 -12.12 -9.10
C ARG A 219 -13.57 -12.29 -10.39
N LEU A 220 -13.01 -11.88 -11.53
CA LEU A 220 -13.68 -12.02 -12.85
C LEU A 220 -13.92 -13.50 -13.19
N GLN A 221 -12.95 -14.38 -12.91
CA GLN A 221 -13.14 -15.83 -13.10
C GLN A 221 -14.27 -16.37 -12.22
N HIS A 222 -14.32 -15.95 -10.95
CA HIS A 222 -15.37 -16.36 -10.03
C HIS A 222 -16.77 -15.90 -10.47
N ILE A 223 -16.90 -14.64 -10.90
CA ILE A 223 -18.15 -14.08 -11.43
C ILE A 223 -18.60 -14.86 -12.67
N LEU A 224 -17.68 -15.15 -13.60
CA LEU A 224 -18.00 -15.89 -14.82
C LEU A 224 -18.37 -17.34 -14.55
N SER A 225 -17.81 -17.99 -13.52
CA SER A 225 -18.16 -19.38 -13.17
C SER A 225 -19.50 -19.50 -12.45
N THR A 226 -19.96 -18.44 -11.77
CA THR A 226 -21.21 -18.44 -10.99
C THR A 226 -22.42 -17.91 -11.77
N ARG A 227 -22.19 -17.27 -12.92
CA ARG A 227 -23.24 -16.84 -13.88
C ARG A 227 -23.75 -17.96 -14.79
N GLY A 228 -23.13 -19.14 -14.74
CA GLY A 228 -23.46 -20.32 -15.55
C GLY A 228 -24.59 -21.17 -14.96
#